data_AF-A0A7S1YVB3-F1
#
_entry.id   AF-A0A7S1YVB3-F1
#
_cell.length_a   1.000
_cell.length_b   1.000
_cell.length_c   1.000
_cell.angle_alpha   90.00
_cell.angle_beta   90.00
_cell.angle_gamma   90.00
#
_symmetry.space_group_name_H-M   'P 1'
#
loop_
_entity.id
_entity.type
_entity.pdbx_description
1 polymer ?
#
loop_
_entity_poly.entity_id
_entity_poly.type
_entity_poly.pdbx_seq_one_letter_code
_entity_poly.pdbx_strand_id
1 'polypeptide(L)'
;IHEFQLRTITFYETERWYRSLSKEQFHQCSEEEDIENPFREVCIPKDAELSTFANWGLVTLRSDLQKHNAGTAFKSGSLLAVPLSNLLNGDTWSNDDDVIQLFTPTNTKSLSGITFTKDYVILKVLQDVCASLVFWMYDVSNGTWSQGTTIDNDDEKVKRDGDNGQRQQSDLSSCSTVS
;
A
#
# COMPACT_ATOMS: atom_id res chain seq x y z
N ILE A 1 -10.68 17.05 10.28
CA ILE A 1 -9.27 17.16 10.73
C ILE A 1 -8.97 15.94 11.58
N HIS A 2 -7.79 15.37 11.43
CA HIS A 2 -7.36 14.16 12.13
C HIS A 2 -6.26 14.54 13.12
N GLU A 3 -6.46 14.23 14.39
CA GLU A 3 -5.47 14.50 15.43
C GLU A 3 -4.98 13.19 16.03
N PHE A 4 -3.66 13.07 16.14
CA PHE A 4 -2.98 11.91 16.71
C PHE A 4 -2.12 12.34 17.89
N GLN A 5 -2.26 11.63 19.00
CA GLN A 5 -1.33 11.68 20.11
C GLN A 5 -0.54 10.38 20.14
N LEU A 6 0.77 10.49 20.30
CA LEU A 6 1.66 9.35 20.33
C LEU A 6 2.51 9.40 21.59
N ARG A 7 2.67 8.25 22.24
CA ARG A 7 3.59 8.06 23.34
C ARG A 7 4.51 6.88 23.02
N THR A 8 5.75 7.19 22.73
CA THR A 8 6.80 6.19 22.57
C THR A 8 7.16 5.63 23.95
N ILE A 9 6.96 4.34 24.15
CA ILE A 9 7.28 3.65 25.41
C ILE A 9 8.72 3.14 25.34
N THR A 10 9.02 2.44 24.24
CA THR A 10 10.34 1.93 23.91
C THR A 10 10.69 2.36 22.50
N PHE A 11 11.92 2.11 22.06
CA PHE A 11 12.32 2.41 20.69
C PHE A 11 11.41 1.73 19.64
N TYR A 12 10.79 0.60 19.98
CA TYR A 12 9.96 -0.16 19.05
C TYR A 12 8.46 -0.08 19.34
N GLU A 13 8.04 0.37 20.52
CA GLU A 13 6.63 0.38 20.94
C GLU A 13 6.12 1.80 21.13
N THR A 14 4.95 2.08 20.53
CA THR A 14 4.28 3.37 20.65
C THR A 14 2.79 3.15 20.95
N GLU A 15 2.31 3.77 22.02
CA GLU A 15 0.88 3.94 22.26
C GLU A 15 0.36 5.12 21.45
N ARG A 16 -0.85 4.97 20.92
CA ARG A 16 -1.45 5.92 19.99
C ARG A 16 -2.88 6.18 20.40
N TRP A 17 -3.21 7.45 20.45
CA TRP A 17 -4.57 7.91 20.58
C TRP A 17 -4.93 8.79 19.40
N TYR A 18 -6.21 8.74 19.04
CA TYR A 18 -6.71 9.44 17.88
C TYR A 18 -8.08 10.05 18.18
N ARG A 19 -8.35 11.20 17.56
CA ARG A 19 -9.69 11.78 17.47
C ARG A 19 -9.92 12.44 16.11
N SER A 20 -11.19 12.57 15.75
CA SER A 20 -11.63 13.32 14.58
C SER A 20 -12.30 14.61 15.03
N LEU A 21 -11.89 15.73 14.44
CA LEU A 21 -12.46 17.06 14.72
C LEU A 21 -12.98 17.70 13.43
N SER A 22 -14.01 18.51 13.54
CA SER A 22 -14.38 19.46 12.47
C SER A 22 -13.33 20.58 12.36
N LYS A 23 -13.40 21.37 11.28
CA LYS A 23 -12.49 22.51 11.09
C LYS A 23 -12.71 23.61 12.13
N GLU A 24 -13.96 23.81 12.55
CA GLU A 24 -14.37 24.84 13.50
C GLU A 24 -13.82 24.50 14.89
N GLN A 25 -14.04 23.26 15.33
CA GLN A 25 -13.55 22.73 16.62
C GLN A 25 -12.02 22.79 16.73
N PHE A 26 -11.27 22.50 15.65
CA PHE A 26 -9.81 22.55 15.72
C PHE A 26 -9.23 23.92 16.11
N HIS A 27 -9.94 25.02 15.82
CA HIS A 27 -9.48 26.37 16.19
C HIS A 27 -9.86 26.76 17.63
N GLN A 28 -10.72 25.98 18.28
CA GLN A 28 -11.16 26.20 19.65
C GLN A 28 -10.49 25.19 20.59
N CYS A 29 -9.40 25.62 21.24
CA CYS A 29 -8.82 24.85 22.33
C CYS A 29 -9.65 25.13 23.60
N SER A 30 -10.73 24.38 23.82
CA SER A 30 -11.57 24.50 25.01
C SER A 30 -11.76 23.15 25.70
N GLU A 31 -11.80 23.16 27.04
CA GLU A 31 -11.95 21.94 27.85
C GLU A 31 -13.28 21.22 27.59
N GLU A 32 -14.31 21.94 27.13
CA GLU A 32 -15.63 21.39 26.82
C GLU A 32 -15.61 20.48 25.58
N GLU A 33 -14.84 20.83 24.55
CA GLU A 33 -14.71 20.03 23.33
C GLU A 33 -13.91 18.74 23.55
N ASP A 34 -12.92 18.77 24.45
CA ASP A 34 -12.13 17.60 24.82
C ASP A 34 -13.00 16.52 25.50
N ILE A 35 -14.07 16.93 26.19
CA ILE A 35 -15.06 16.03 26.79
C ILE A 35 -16.00 15.45 25.72
N GLU A 36 -16.42 16.26 24.76
CA GLU A 36 -17.32 15.81 23.68
C GLU A 36 -16.62 14.86 22.70
N ASN A 37 -15.36 15.15 22.35
CA ASN A 37 -14.57 14.37 21.41
C ASN A 37 -13.29 13.85 22.07
N PRO A 38 -13.40 12.87 22.98
CA PRO A 38 -12.27 12.34 23.70
C PRO A 38 -11.34 11.56 22.78
N PHE A 39 -10.05 11.58 23.12
CA PHE A 39 -9.06 10.73 22.50
C PHE A 39 -9.38 9.25 22.74
N ARG A 40 -9.38 8.46 21.66
CA ARG A 40 -9.58 7.01 21.71
C ARG A 40 -8.28 6.31 21.40
N GLU A 41 -7.99 5.24 22.13
CA GLU A 41 -6.84 4.40 21.85
C GLU A 41 -7.01 3.74 20.47
N VAL A 42 -5.96 3.76 19.67
CA VAL A 42 -5.96 3.14 18.35
C VAL A 42 -5.68 1.65 18.53
N CYS A 43 -6.64 0.82 18.12
CA CYS A 43 -6.54 -0.63 18.21
C CYS A 43 -5.59 -1.20 17.13
N ILE A 44 -4.28 -0.99 17.28
CA ILE A 44 -3.25 -1.62 16.46
C ILE A 44 -2.12 -2.15 17.38
N PRO A 45 -1.32 -3.12 16.92
CA PRO A 45 -0.13 -3.53 17.65
C PRO A 45 0.78 -2.35 17.97
N LYS A 46 1.30 -2.30 19.21
CA LYS A 46 2.15 -1.19 19.68
C LYS A 46 3.45 -1.08 18.87
N ASP A 47 3.91 -2.20 18.33
CA ASP A 47 5.12 -2.31 17.51
C ASP A 47 4.89 -2.02 16.01
N ALA A 48 3.63 -2.01 15.54
CA ALA A 48 3.30 -1.67 14.17
C ALA A 48 3.51 -0.17 13.91
N GLU A 49 3.79 0.21 12.67
CA GLU A 49 3.83 1.61 12.24
C GLU A 49 2.50 2.01 11.63
N LEU A 50 2.05 3.23 11.91
CA LEU A 50 0.80 3.80 11.39
C LEU A 50 1.12 5.02 10.53
N SER A 51 0.60 5.03 9.32
CA SER A 51 0.55 6.17 8.42
C SER A 51 -0.91 6.44 8.03
N THR A 52 -1.20 7.60 7.44
CA THR A 52 -2.54 7.93 6.95
C THR A 52 -2.49 8.29 5.48
N PHE A 53 -3.52 7.88 4.74
CA PHE A 53 -3.69 8.17 3.33
C PHE A 53 -5.18 8.35 3.03
N ALA A 54 -5.58 9.55 2.61
CA ALA A 54 -6.99 9.93 2.48
C ALA A 54 -7.79 9.59 3.76
N ASN A 55 -8.79 8.72 3.66
CA ASN A 55 -9.62 8.22 4.74
C ASN A 55 -9.18 6.83 5.29
N TRP A 56 -7.98 6.38 4.92
CA TRP A 56 -7.42 5.09 5.32
C TRP A 56 -6.23 5.26 6.28
N GLY A 57 -6.15 4.38 7.26
CA GLY A 57 -4.94 4.10 8.02
C GLY A 57 -4.12 3.04 7.29
N LEU A 58 -2.85 3.31 7.10
CA LEU A 58 -1.89 2.35 6.55
C LEU A 58 -1.05 1.80 7.70
N VAL A 59 -1.16 0.50 7.95
CA VAL A 59 -0.51 -0.19 9.07
C VAL A 59 0.57 -1.11 8.52
N THR A 60 1.82 -0.81 8.86
CA THR A 60 2.96 -1.68 8.56
C THR A 60 3.22 -2.56 9.78
N LEU A 61 3.01 -3.86 9.63
CA LEU A 61 3.18 -4.82 10.72
C LEU A 61 4.65 -5.13 10.95
N ARG A 62 5.09 -5.10 12.22
CA ARG A 62 6.41 -5.62 12.62
C ARG A 62 6.33 -7.05 13.16
N SER A 63 5.22 -7.40 13.80
CA SER A 63 4.91 -8.76 14.26
C SER A 63 3.72 -9.35 13.51
N ASP A 64 3.61 -10.68 13.51
CA ASP A 64 2.43 -11.37 12.96
C ASP A 64 1.17 -10.97 13.75
N LEU A 65 0.13 -10.55 13.04
CA LEU A 65 -1.16 -10.14 13.62
C LEU A 65 -2.23 -11.20 13.33
N GLN A 66 -2.87 -11.71 14.38
CA GLN A 66 -3.91 -12.72 14.24
C GLN A 66 -5.17 -12.13 13.62
N LYS A 67 -5.73 -12.83 12.63
CA LYS A 67 -7.04 -12.52 12.06
C LYS A 67 -8.15 -13.03 12.97
N HIS A 68 -9.29 -12.36 12.96
CA HIS A 68 -10.42 -12.78 13.78
C HIS A 68 -11.04 -14.09 13.30
N ASN A 69 -11.14 -14.31 11.97
CA ASN A 69 -12.06 -15.33 11.45
C ASN A 69 -11.46 -16.68 11.03
N ALA A 70 -10.16 -16.96 11.14
CA ALA A 70 -9.66 -18.15 10.43
C ALA A 70 -8.39 -18.84 10.97
N GLY A 71 -7.88 -18.50 12.16
CA GLY A 71 -6.59 -19.04 12.62
C GLY A 71 -5.42 -18.74 11.67
N THR A 72 -5.61 -17.77 10.76
CA THR A 72 -4.59 -17.24 9.87
C THR A 72 -4.12 -15.91 10.43
N ALA A 73 -2.89 -15.52 10.10
CA ALA A 73 -2.30 -14.28 10.56
C ALA A 73 -1.89 -13.41 9.37
N PHE A 74 -2.08 -12.11 9.48
CA PHE A 74 -1.33 -11.17 8.66
C PHE A 74 0.14 -11.26 9.05
N LYS A 75 1.00 -11.47 8.07
CA LYS A 75 2.43 -11.68 8.32
C LYS A 75 3.11 -10.38 8.72
N SER A 76 4.08 -10.48 9.63
CA SER A 76 5.10 -9.45 9.86
C SER A 76 5.68 -8.97 8.52
N GLY A 77 5.84 -7.66 8.37
CA GLY A 77 6.24 -7.01 7.13
C GLY A 77 5.10 -6.74 6.13
N SER A 78 3.86 -7.14 6.44
CA SER A 78 2.70 -6.79 5.61
C SER A 78 2.33 -5.32 5.75
N LEU A 79 1.82 -4.75 4.65
CA LEU A 79 1.20 -3.43 4.63
C LEU A 79 -0.31 -3.60 4.47
N LEU A 80 -1.04 -3.13 5.46
CA LEU A 80 -2.49 -3.20 5.52
C LEU A 80 -3.09 -1.80 5.34
N ALA A 81 -4.13 -1.67 4.55
CA ALA A 81 -4.98 -0.50 4.50
C ALA A 81 -6.29 -0.81 5.24
N VAL A 82 -6.60 0.00 6.25
CA VAL A 82 -7.80 -0.11 7.05
C VAL A 82 -8.58 1.20 7.04
N PRO A 83 -9.92 1.19 7.03
CA PRO A 83 -10.69 2.42 7.16
C PRO A 83 -10.38 3.11 8.48
N LEU A 84 -10.09 4.41 8.45
CA LEU A 84 -9.72 5.14 9.67
C LEU A 84 -10.88 5.20 10.69
N SER A 85 -12.13 5.10 10.21
CA SER A 85 -13.32 4.93 11.05
C SER A 85 -13.32 3.62 11.85
N ASN A 86 -12.75 2.55 11.31
CA ASN A 86 -12.72 1.26 11.99
C ASN A 86 -11.63 1.25 13.07
N LEU A 87 -10.54 1.99 12.86
CA LEU A 87 -9.49 2.22 13.87
C LEU A 87 -10.03 2.94 15.11
N LEU A 88 -11.01 3.82 14.90
CA LEU A 88 -11.69 4.61 15.93
C LEU A 88 -12.65 3.83 16.82
N ASN A 89 -13.38 2.90 16.21
CA ASN A 89 -14.43 2.15 16.89
C ASN A 89 -13.88 0.91 17.59
N GLY A 90 -12.60 0.58 17.35
CA GLY A 90 -11.97 -0.64 17.85
C GLY A 90 -12.35 -1.90 17.07
N ASP A 91 -13.18 -1.76 16.03
CA ASP A 91 -13.70 -2.86 15.22
C ASP A 91 -12.76 -3.26 14.06
N THR A 92 -11.56 -2.68 13.98
CA THR A 92 -10.63 -2.85 12.84
C THR A 92 -10.34 -4.31 12.54
N TRP A 93 -10.23 -5.13 13.58
CA TRP A 93 -9.88 -6.54 13.44
C TRP A 93 -11.09 -7.47 13.57
N SER A 94 -12.29 -6.94 13.83
CA SER A 94 -13.51 -7.74 13.98
C SER A 94 -14.00 -8.30 12.64
N ASN A 95 -13.73 -7.59 11.54
CA ASN A 95 -14.07 -8.00 10.17
C ASN A 95 -12.84 -7.93 9.28
N ASP A 96 -12.24 -9.09 8.99
CA ASP A 96 -11.04 -9.18 8.14
C ASP A 96 -11.29 -8.70 6.69
N ASP A 97 -12.54 -8.70 6.22
CA ASP A 97 -12.93 -8.29 4.86
C ASP A 97 -12.77 -6.78 4.61
N ASP A 98 -12.79 -5.96 5.66
CA ASP A 98 -12.58 -4.51 5.56
C ASP A 98 -11.09 -4.14 5.43
N VAL A 99 -10.20 -5.12 5.65
CA VAL A 99 -8.75 -4.92 5.64
C VAL A 99 -8.18 -5.28 4.27
N ILE A 100 -7.60 -4.29 3.60
CA ILE A 100 -6.99 -4.48 2.29
C ILE A 100 -5.48 -4.71 2.45
N GLN A 101 -5.00 -5.86 1.99
CA GLN A 101 -3.57 -6.16 1.99
C GLN A 101 -2.90 -5.55 0.75
N LEU A 102 -2.30 -4.37 0.90
CA LEU A 102 -1.55 -3.71 -0.17
C LEU A 102 -0.23 -4.42 -0.47
N PHE A 103 0.35 -5.06 0.55
CA PHE A 103 1.53 -5.89 0.38
C PHE A 103 1.55 -7.04 1.39
N THR A 104 1.88 -8.23 0.89
CA THR A 104 2.13 -9.43 1.70
C THR A 104 3.54 -9.93 1.40
N PRO A 105 4.44 -10.00 2.39
CA PRO A 105 5.79 -10.50 2.18
C PRO A 105 5.77 -11.99 1.84
N THR A 106 6.77 -12.40 1.07
CA THR A 106 7.06 -13.81 0.79
C THR A 106 8.48 -14.12 1.24
N ASN A 107 8.94 -15.38 1.10
CA ASN A 107 10.31 -15.74 1.46
C ASN A 107 11.38 -14.93 0.72
N THR A 108 11.04 -14.37 -0.45
CA THR A 108 11.95 -13.62 -1.31
C THR A 108 11.51 -12.17 -1.54
N LYS A 109 10.30 -11.78 -1.09
CA LYS A 109 9.77 -10.40 -1.19
C LYS A 109 9.71 -9.70 0.15
N SER A 110 10.27 -8.50 0.22
CA SER A 110 10.14 -7.60 1.38
C SER A 110 9.77 -6.18 0.97
N LEU A 111 9.09 -5.47 1.87
CA LEU A 111 8.78 -4.06 1.70
C LEU A 111 9.98 -3.23 2.16
N SER A 112 10.55 -2.43 1.25
CA SER A 112 11.69 -1.55 1.56
C SER A 112 11.27 -0.11 1.86
N GLY A 113 10.12 0.34 1.35
CA GLY A 113 9.67 1.70 1.57
C GLY A 113 8.30 1.97 0.98
N ILE A 114 7.68 3.04 1.45
CA ILE A 114 6.36 3.49 1.04
C ILE A 114 6.46 4.98 0.75
N THR A 115 5.86 5.42 -0.35
CA THR A 115 5.78 6.83 -0.71
C THR A 115 4.37 7.13 -1.20
N PHE A 116 3.86 8.28 -0.82
CA PHE A 116 2.50 8.68 -1.11
C PHE A 116 2.50 9.88 -2.04
N THR A 117 1.53 9.89 -2.95
CA THR A 117 1.17 11.07 -3.72
C THR A 117 -0.25 11.48 -3.34
N LYS A 118 -0.93 12.25 -4.18
CA LYS A 118 -2.33 12.62 -3.94
C LYS A 118 -3.25 11.40 -4.02
N ASP A 119 -3.12 10.61 -5.10
CA ASP A 119 -4.08 9.55 -5.44
C ASP A 119 -3.42 8.15 -5.47
N TYR A 120 -2.09 8.08 -5.37
CA TYR A 120 -1.32 6.84 -5.40
C TYR A 120 -0.52 6.58 -4.13
N VAL A 121 -0.50 5.32 -3.74
CA VAL A 121 0.45 4.72 -2.81
C VAL A 121 1.48 3.92 -3.61
N ILE A 122 2.74 4.33 -3.53
CA ILE A 122 3.85 3.73 -4.26
C ILE A 122 4.67 2.91 -3.26
N LEU A 123 4.81 1.62 -3.53
CA LEU A 123 5.55 0.69 -2.71
C LEU A 123 6.88 0.37 -3.39
N LYS A 124 7.98 0.49 -2.64
CA LYS A 124 9.28 -0.04 -3.04
C LYS A 124 9.43 -1.44 -2.47
N VAL A 125 9.42 -2.44 -3.34
CA VAL A 125 9.51 -3.85 -2.96
C VAL A 125 10.89 -4.38 -3.38
N LEU A 126 11.51 -5.20 -2.53
CA LEU A 126 12.71 -5.95 -2.86
C LEU A 126 12.32 -7.40 -3.13
N GLN A 127 12.67 -7.90 -4.31
CA GLN A 127 12.62 -9.30 -4.67
C GLN A 127 14.07 -9.78 -4.80
N ASP A 128 14.54 -10.66 -3.92
CA ASP A 128 15.94 -11.13 -3.95
C ASP A 128 16.97 -9.97 -4.00
N VAL A 129 16.68 -8.90 -3.24
CA VAL A 129 17.48 -7.65 -3.16
C VAL A 129 17.39 -6.77 -4.42
N CYS A 130 16.67 -7.18 -5.46
CA CYS A 130 16.34 -6.34 -6.60
C CYS A 130 15.12 -5.46 -6.31
N ALA A 131 15.25 -4.15 -6.51
CA ALA A 131 14.18 -3.21 -6.24
C ALA A 131 13.20 -3.08 -7.42
N SER A 132 11.91 -3.20 -7.13
CA SER A 132 10.81 -2.88 -8.04
C SER A 132 9.82 -1.92 -7.38
N LEU A 133 9.02 -1.25 -8.21
CA LEU A 133 7.98 -0.33 -7.75
C LEU A 133 6.60 -0.90 -8.05
N VAL A 134 5.77 -0.98 -7.02
CA VAL A 134 4.36 -1.37 -7.12
C VAL A 134 3.50 -0.16 -6.86
N PHE A 135 2.54 0.10 -7.75
CA PHE A 135 1.65 1.24 -7.66
C PHE A 135 0.27 0.78 -7.23
N TRP A 136 -0.27 1.41 -6.20
CA TRP A 136 -1.66 1.29 -5.79
C TRP A 136 -2.34 2.63 -5.99
N MET A 137 -3.48 2.62 -6.67
CA MET A 137 -4.35 3.78 -6.84
C MET A 137 -5.57 3.60 -5.95
N TYR A 138 -5.94 4.66 -5.24
CA TYR A 138 -7.20 4.73 -4.53
C TYR A 138 -8.16 5.65 -5.28
N ASP A 139 -9.26 5.09 -5.74
CA ASP A 139 -10.32 5.88 -6.34
C ASP A 139 -11.25 6.38 -5.24
N VAL A 140 -11.12 7.66 -4.89
CA VAL A 140 -11.95 8.31 -3.86
C VAL A 140 -13.43 8.32 -4.23
N SER A 141 -13.77 8.34 -5.53
CA SER A 141 -15.17 8.38 -5.98
C SER A 141 -15.88 7.04 -5.82
N ASN A 142 -15.16 5.95 -6.04
CA ASN A 142 -15.67 4.59 -5.93
C ASN A 142 -15.34 3.92 -4.58
N GLY A 143 -14.43 4.51 -3.80
CA GLY A 143 -13.95 3.96 -2.54
C GLY A 143 -13.09 2.71 -2.70
N THR A 144 -12.56 2.46 -3.90
CA THR A 144 -11.90 1.19 -4.26
C THR A 144 -10.40 1.34 -4.46
N TRP A 145 -9.66 0.30 -4.07
CA TRP A 145 -8.24 0.16 -4.36
C TRP A 145 -8.03 -0.63 -5.64
N SER A 146 -7.10 -0.17 -6.47
CA SER A 146 -6.67 -0.88 -7.67
C SER A 146 -5.15 -0.87 -7.79
N GLN A 147 -4.56 -2.01 -8.11
CA GLN A 147 -3.13 -2.10 -8.35
C GLN A 147 -2.82 -1.75 -9.81
N GLY A 148 -1.87 -0.84 -10.02
CA GLY A 148 -1.33 -0.51 -11.35
C GLY A 148 -0.32 -1.54 -11.84
N THR A 149 0.07 -1.45 -13.11
CA THR A 149 1.07 -2.33 -13.71
C THR A 149 2.44 -2.09 -13.07
N THR A 150 3.05 -3.16 -12.55
CA THR A 150 4.43 -3.15 -12.06
C THR A 150 5.38 -2.91 -13.24
N ILE A 151 6.30 -1.95 -13.10
CA ILE A 151 7.40 -1.77 -14.06
C ILE A 151 8.55 -2.61 -13.52
N ASP A 152 8.67 -3.84 -14.01
CA ASP A 152 9.82 -4.68 -13.73
C ASP A 152 10.96 -4.31 -14.68
N ASN A 153 12.12 -3.95 -14.14
CA ASN A 153 13.29 -3.53 -14.93
C ASN A 153 13.95 -4.69 -15.71
N ASP A 154 13.38 -5.89 -15.68
CA ASP A 154 13.93 -7.09 -16.33
C ASP A 154 13.59 -7.19 -17.83
N ASP A 155 12.71 -6.32 -18.36
CA ASP A 155 12.29 -6.36 -19.77
C ASP A 155 13.31 -5.77 -20.77
N GLU A 156 14.47 -5.27 -20.32
CA GLU A 156 15.50 -4.69 -21.22
C GLU A 156 16.60 -5.68 -21.67
N LYS A 157 16.34 -7.00 -21.64
CA LYS A 157 17.29 -8.02 -22.10
C LYS A 157 16.73 -9.05 -23.09
N VAL A 158 15.96 -8.64 -24.09
CA VAL A 158 15.76 -9.50 -25.28
C VAL A 158 15.73 -8.65 -26.56
N LYS A 159 16.55 -9.05 -27.55
CA LYS A 159 16.67 -8.54 -28.94
C LYS A 159 17.68 -7.42 -29.21
N ARG A 160 18.97 -7.69 -28.95
CA ARG A 160 20.06 -7.10 -29.74
C ARG A 160 21.15 -8.13 -30.02
N ASP A 161 20.78 -9.25 -30.64
CA ASP A 161 21.75 -10.14 -31.30
C ASP A 161 21.10 -10.79 -32.52
N GLY A 162 21.66 -10.54 -33.69
CA GLY A 162 21.46 -11.36 -34.89
C GLY A 162 20.56 -10.79 -36.01
N ASP A 163 20.99 -9.71 -36.67
CA ASP A 163 20.72 -9.59 -38.11
C ASP A 163 21.90 -8.91 -38.82
N ASN A 164 22.87 -9.74 -39.21
CA ASN A 164 23.93 -9.34 -40.14
C ASN A 164 24.01 -10.39 -41.25
N GLY A 165 23.57 -10.00 -42.45
CA GLY A 165 23.89 -10.67 -43.71
C GLY A 165 22.71 -11.34 -44.40
N GLN A 166 22.15 -10.72 -45.44
CA GLN A 166 22.70 -10.77 -46.80
C GLN A 166 21.74 -10.10 -47.79
N ARG A 167 22.25 -9.08 -48.48
CA ARG A 167 21.62 -8.43 -49.63
C ARG A 167 21.93 -9.28 -50.87
N GLN A 168 20.99 -10.09 -51.34
CA GLN A 168 21.05 -10.67 -52.69
C GLN A 168 20.09 -9.91 -53.60
N GLN A 169 20.69 -9.16 -54.53
CA GLN A 169 20.06 -8.81 -55.80
C GLN A 169 19.89 -10.09 -56.61
N SER A 170 18.69 -10.31 -57.15
CA SER A 170 18.56 -10.98 -58.44
C SER A 170 17.40 -10.38 -59.20
N ASP A 171 17.72 -10.04 -60.44
CA ASP A 171 16.91 -9.35 -61.43
C ASP A 171 15.81 -10.24 -62.02
N LEU A 172 14.73 -9.56 -62.45
CA LEU A 172 13.96 -9.75 -63.68
C LEU A 172 13.94 -11.15 -64.33
N SER A 173 12.75 -11.76 -64.46
CA SER A 173 12.15 -12.13 -65.76
C SER A 173 10.78 -12.83 -65.62
N SER A 174 9.77 -12.28 -66.32
CA SER A 174 8.65 -12.93 -67.04
C SER A 174 8.07 -14.29 -66.57
N CYS A 175 6.74 -14.38 -66.44
CA CYS A 175 5.89 -14.99 -67.49
C CYS A 175 4.39 -14.85 -67.19
N SER A 176 3.66 -14.51 -68.23
CA SER A 176 2.20 -14.43 -68.31
C SER A 176 1.58 -15.75 -68.82
N THR A 177 0.36 -16.02 -68.37
CA THR A 177 -0.75 -16.72 -69.06
C THR A 177 -0.83 -18.26 -69.06
N VAL A 178 -2.02 -18.74 -68.66
CA VAL A 178 -2.95 -19.71 -69.32
C VAL A 178 -3.39 -20.83 -68.37
N SER A 179 -4.64 -20.78 -67.93
CA SER A 179 -5.72 -21.75 -68.29
C SER A 179 -7.06 -21.21 -67.82
#